data_AF-A0A9D8EPW9-F1
#
_entry.id   AF-A0A9D8EPW9-F1
#
_cell.length_a   1.000
_cell.length_b   1.000
_cell.length_c   1.000
_cell.angle_alpha   90.00
_cell.angle_beta   90.00
_cell.angle_gamma   90.00
#
_symmetry.space_group_name_H-M   'P 1'
#
loop_
_entity.id
_entity.type
_entity.pdbx_description
1 polymer ?
#
loop_
_entity_poly.entity_id
_entity_poly.type
_entity_poly.pdbx_seq_one_letter_code
_entity_poly.pdbx_strand_id
1 'polypeptide(L)'
;MKICFVTDSFPPNIGGAEFVIGKIVEGIKNRGQNYIVITTKSWSKNNFSLELDKSKLIRIPVPGFMRRFWFQIFSIPVVIIKARDCDLIHGTSYGGILPTYIAS
;
A
#
# COMPACT_ATOMS: atom_id res chain seq x y z
N MET A 1 10.90 7.83 12.83
CA MET A 1 10.33 6.53 12.44
C MET A 1 9.56 6.67 11.14
N LYS A 2 9.78 5.76 10.20
CA LYS A 2 9.12 5.67 8.90
C LYS A 2 8.47 4.29 8.75
N ILE A 3 7.16 4.26 8.55
CA ILE A 3 6.37 3.02 8.51
C ILE A 3 5.90 2.73 7.09
N CYS A 4 6.11 1.51 6.59
CA CYS A 4 5.60 1.01 5.31
C CYS A 4 4.34 0.18 5.51
N PHE A 5 3.18 0.71 5.12
CA PHE A 5 1.92 -0.01 5.07
C PHE A 5 1.77 -0.71 3.72
N VAL A 6 1.45 -2.01 3.74
CA VAL A 6 1.14 -2.78 2.53
C VAL A 6 -0.29 -3.28 2.64
N THR A 7 -1.19 -2.76 1.80
CA THR A 7 -2.64 -3.01 1.91
C THR A 7 -3.32 -3.07 0.55
N ASP A 8 -4.20 -4.03 0.31
CA ASP A 8 -5.04 -4.05 -0.91
C ASP A 8 -6.27 -3.12 -0.82
N SER A 9 -6.42 -2.45 0.33
CA SER A 9 -7.57 -1.63 0.69
C SER A 9 -7.09 -0.30 1.29
N PHE A 10 -7.23 0.79 0.52
CA PHE A 10 -6.95 2.16 0.95
C PHE A 10 -7.91 3.15 0.27
N PRO A 11 -8.22 4.32 0.87
CA PRO A 11 -9.06 5.34 0.23
C PRO A 11 -8.60 5.68 -1.21
N PRO A 12 -9.52 6.05 -2.14
CA PRO A 12 -10.91 6.50 -1.91
C PRO A 12 -11.95 5.37 -1.80
N ASN A 13 -11.55 4.10 -1.88
CA ASN A 13 -12.50 3.01 -1.63
C ASN A 13 -13.02 3.12 -0.19
N ILE A 14 -14.34 3.07 -0.01
CA ILE A 14 -14.99 3.22 1.29
C ILE A 14 -15.34 1.84 1.83
N GLY A 15 -14.64 1.44 2.89
CA GLY A 15 -14.89 0.21 3.63
C GLY A 15 -14.26 0.29 5.02
N GLY A 16 -14.56 -0.69 5.88
CA GLY A 16 -14.11 -0.69 7.27
C GLY A 16 -12.58 -0.75 7.41
N ALA A 17 -11.92 -1.61 6.62
CA ALA A 17 -10.48 -1.74 6.63
C ALA A 17 -9.79 -0.47 6.10
N GLU A 18 -10.30 0.08 5.00
CA GLU A 18 -9.81 1.31 4.37
C GLU A 18 -9.86 2.50 5.34
N PHE A 19 -10.96 2.62 6.10
CA PHE A 19 -11.14 3.69 7.06
C PHE A 19 -10.17 3.57 8.24
N VAL A 20 -9.99 2.36 8.78
CA VAL A 20 -9.06 2.11 9.90
C VAL A 20 -7.62 2.45 9.48
N ILE A 21 -7.17 1.98 8.31
CA ILE A 21 -5.83 2.30 7.81
C ILE A 21 -5.69 3.79 7.52
N GLY A 22 -6.72 4.42 6.94
CA GLY A 22 -6.76 5.87 6.74
C GLY A 22 -6.58 6.65 8.05
N LYS A 23 -7.27 6.25 9.12
CA LYS A 23 -7.17 6.87 10.46
C LYS A 23 -5.81 6.65 11.11
N ILE A 24 -5.21 5.47 10.95
CA ILE A 24 -3.85 5.20 11.44
C ILE A 24 -2.84 6.11 10.74
N VAL A 25 -2.90 6.19 9.41
CA VAL A 25 -2.02 7.05 8.60
C VAL A 25 -2.22 8.53 8.96
N GLU A 26 -3.46 8.97 9.16
CA GLU A 26 -3.77 10.33 9.65
C GLU A 26 -3.14 10.60 11.02
N GLY A 27 -3.26 9.66 11.96
CA GLY A 27 -2.63 9.76 13.27
C GLY A 27 -1.10 9.84 13.21
N ILE A 28 -0.46 9.04 12.36
CA ILE A 28 1.00 9.07 12.14
C ILE A 28 1.41 10.42 11.54
N LYS A 29 0.68 10.90 10.53
CA LYS A 29 0.90 12.22 9.92
C LYS A 29 0.81 13.34 10.95
N ASN A 30 -0.21 13.32 11.81
CA ASN A 30 -0.43 14.36 12.83
C ASN A 30 0.66 14.35 13.91
N ARG A 31 1.36 13.23 14.11
CA ARG A 31 2.53 13.13 15.00
C ARG A 31 3.85 13.56 14.34
N GLY A 32 3.81 14.08 13.11
CA GLY A 32 5.00 14.50 12.37
C GLY A 32 5.88 13.34 11.90
N GLN A 33 5.35 12.11 11.89
CA GLN A 33 6.09 10.93 11.50
C GLN A 33 5.97 10.64 10.00
N ASN A 34 6.90 9.84 9.48
CA ASN A 34 6.91 9.46 8.07
C ASN A 34 6.19 8.14 7.85
N TYR A 35 5.57 8.01 6.69
CA TYR A 35 4.90 6.79 6.28
C TYR A 35 4.97 6.63 4.77
N ILE A 36 4.81 5.40 4.32
CA ILE A 36 4.51 5.06 2.94
C ILE A 36 3.38 4.04 2.93
N VAL A 37 2.44 4.19 2.02
CA VAL A 37 1.34 3.25 1.80
C VAL A 37 1.51 2.66 0.41
N ILE A 38 1.63 1.35 0.31
CA ILE A 38 1.64 0.60 -0.95
C ILE A 38 0.30 -0.10 -1.06
N THR A 39 -0.46 0.24 -2.10
CA THR A 39 -1.80 -0.28 -2.32
C THR A 39 -2.07 -0.58 -3.78
N THR A 40 -3.24 -1.13 -4.08
CA THR A 40 -3.65 -1.48 -5.44
C THR A 40 -4.46 -0.38 -6.10
N LYS A 41 -4.36 -0.30 -7.43
CA LYS A 41 -5.38 0.30 -8.28
C LYS A 41 -5.74 -0.67 -9.41
N SER A 42 -6.99 -0.67 -9.83
CA SER A 42 -7.41 -1.44 -11.00
C SER A 42 -6.75 -0.90 -12.26
N TRP A 43 -6.40 -1.78 -13.19
CA TRP A 43 -6.19 -1.39 -14.58
C TRP A 43 -7.45 -0.71 -15.09
N SER A 44 -7.37 0.60 -15.27
CA SER A 44 -8.31 1.37 -16.08
C SER A 44 -7.65 1.59 -17.43
N LYS A 45 -8.45 1.61 -18.51
CA LYS A 45 -8.01 1.72 -19.90
C LYS A 45 -6.99 2.85 -20.17
N ASN A 46 -6.90 3.86 -19.30
CA ASN A 46 -6.10 5.06 -19.55
C ASN A 46 -4.95 5.33 -18.56
N ASN A 47 -4.66 4.48 -17.56
CA ASN A 47 -3.64 4.85 -16.56
C ASN A 47 -2.86 3.68 -15.95
N PHE A 48 -1.82 3.23 -16.66
CA PHE A 48 -0.70 2.42 -16.11
C PHE A 48 0.31 3.25 -15.30
N SER A 49 -0.10 4.38 -14.73
CA SER A 49 0.79 5.27 -13.98
C SER A 49 0.92 4.84 -12.52
N LEU A 50 2.13 4.71 -11.99
CA LEU A 50 2.33 4.67 -10.54
C LEU A 50 1.85 6.03 -9.99
N GLU A 51 0.77 6.07 -9.22
CA GLU A 51 0.32 7.33 -8.60
C GLU A 51 1.19 7.55 -7.36
N LEU A 52 2.03 8.58 -7.42
CA LEU A 52 2.90 9.03 -6.34
C LEU A 52 2.34 10.34 -5.81
N ASP A 53 1.46 10.28 -4.82
CA ASP A 53 1.05 11.52 -4.15
C ASP A 53 2.13 11.91 -3.14
N LYS A 54 2.95 12.90 -3.53
CA LYS A 54 3.97 13.59 -2.73
C LYS A 54 4.89 12.69 -1.88
N SER A 55 5.24 11.50 -2.37
CA SER A 55 6.16 10.48 -1.82
C SER A 55 5.60 9.45 -0.82
N LYS A 56 4.32 9.49 -0.43
CA LYS A 56 3.80 8.67 0.68
C LYS A 56 2.69 7.66 0.32
N LEU A 57 2.15 7.71 -0.89
CA LEU A 57 1.19 6.72 -1.39
C LEU A 57 1.68 6.18 -2.74
N ILE A 58 1.66 4.87 -2.89
CA ILE A 58 2.04 4.14 -4.10
C ILE A 58 0.88 3.23 -4.47
N ARG A 59 0.31 3.42 -5.68
CA ARG A 59 -0.73 2.54 -6.20
C ARG A 59 -0.20 1.63 -7.31
N ILE A 60 -0.17 0.33 -7.06
CA ILE A 60 0.25 -0.72 -7.98
C ILE A 60 -0.91 -1.07 -8.92
N PRO A 61 -0.74 -0.88 -10.24
CA PRO A 61 -1.76 -1.25 -11.21
C PRO A 61 -1.87 -2.77 -11.33
N VAL A 62 -3.05 -3.33 -11.11
CA VAL A 62 -3.31 -4.77 -11.23
C VAL A 62 -4.60 -5.05 -12.03
N PRO A 63 -4.75 -6.25 -12.63
CA PRO A 63 -5.98 -6.67 -13.27
C PRO A 63 -7.21 -6.51 -12.36
N GLY A 64 -8.35 -6.13 -12.95
CA GLY A 64 -9.59 -5.91 -12.21
C GLY A 64 -10.15 -7.19 -11.56
N PHE A 65 -9.99 -8.33 -12.22
CA PHE A 65 -10.34 -9.66 -11.69
C PHE A 65 -9.25 -10.17 -10.74
N MET A 66 -9.63 -10.85 -9.65
CA MET A 66 -8.71 -11.37 -8.62
C MET A 66 -7.68 -10.33 -8.13
N ARG A 67 -8.11 -9.07 -7.99
CA ARG A 67 -7.26 -7.91 -7.63
C ARG A 67 -6.31 -8.19 -6.46
N ARG A 68 -6.81 -8.83 -5.40
CA ARG A 68 -6.04 -9.17 -4.19
C ARG A 68 -4.89 -10.14 -4.46
N PHE A 69 -5.08 -11.09 -5.38
CA PHE A 69 -4.07 -12.07 -5.75
C PHE A 69 -2.98 -11.43 -6.61
N TRP A 70 -3.37 -10.65 -7.62
CA TRP A 70 -2.40 -9.92 -8.44
C TRP A 70 -1.62 -8.89 -7.64
N PHE A 71 -2.26 -8.22 -6.69
CA PHE A 71 -1.58 -7.29 -5.81
C PHE A 71 -0.47 -7.95 -4.99
N GLN A 72 -0.72 -9.15 -4.44
CA GLN A 72 0.32 -9.89 -3.70
C GLN A 72 1.58 -10.11 -4.52
N ILE A 73 1.45 -10.43 -5.81
CA ILE A 73 2.60 -10.74 -6.67
C ILE A 73 3.24 -9.45 -7.18
N PHE A 74 2.45 -8.53 -7.72
CA PHE A 74 2.98 -7.33 -8.40
C PHE A 74 3.53 -6.28 -7.42
N SER A 75 3.12 -6.34 -6.15
CA SER A 75 3.65 -5.41 -5.15
C SER A 75 5.04 -5.83 -4.62
N ILE A 76 5.44 -7.10 -4.71
CA ILE A 76 6.69 -7.61 -4.09
C ILE A 76 7.91 -6.76 -4.42
N PRO A 77 8.24 -6.47 -5.70
CA PRO A 77 9.45 -5.71 -6.01
C PRO A 77 9.42 -4.30 -5.41
N VAL A 78 8.25 -3.66 -5.44
CA VAL A 78 8.06 -2.29 -4.92
C VAL A 78 8.14 -2.28 -3.40
N VAL A 79 7.54 -3.27 -2.75
CA VAL A 79 7.57 -3.42 -1.29
C VAL A 79 9.00 -3.67 -0.81
N ILE A 80 9.75 -4.59 -1.44
CA ILE A 80 11.17 -4.83 -1.10
C ILE A 80 12.00 -3.55 -1.21
N ILE A 81 11.84 -2.79 -2.30
CA ILE A 81 12.62 -1.56 -2.51
C ILE A 81 12.26 -0.51 -1.46
N LYS A 82 10.97 -0.32 -1.17
CA LYS A 82 10.51 0.77 -0.29
C LYS A 82 10.60 0.44 1.20
N ALA A 83 10.48 -0.83 1.57
CA ALA A 83 10.61 -1.28 2.94
C ALA A 83 12.04 -1.09 3.49
N ARG A 84 13.06 -1.18 2.62
CA ARG A 84 14.47 -0.93 2.99
C ARG A 84 14.72 0.46 3.59
N ASP A 85 13.96 1.46 3.16
CA ASP A 85 14.06 2.83 3.67
C ASP A 85 13.10 3.09 4.84
N CYS A 86 12.57 2.05 5.49
CA CYS A 86 11.57 2.14 6.56
C CYS A 86 12.05 1.39 7.81
N ASP A 87 11.64 1.89 8.97
CA ASP A 87 11.97 1.29 10.26
C ASP A 87 10.99 0.14 10.64
N LEU A 88 9.80 0.14 10.03
CA LEU A 88 8.75 -0.83 10.26
C LEU A 88 7.98 -1.10 8.97
N ILE A 89 7.69 -2.37 8.68
CA ILE A 89 6.75 -2.79 7.65
C ILE A 89 5.50 -3.40 8.31
N HIS A 90 4.33 -3.03 7.82
CA HIS A 90 3.04 -3.46 8.35
C HIS A 90 2.12 -3.89 7.22
N GLY A 91 1.97 -5.21 7.08
CA GLY A 91 1.06 -5.82 6.12
C GLY A 91 -0.34 -5.88 6.70
N THR A 92 -1.31 -5.39 5.95
CA THR A 92 -2.74 -5.48 6.33
C THR A 92 -3.51 -6.12 5.19
N SER A 93 -4.70 -6.64 5.52
CA SER A 93 -5.53 -7.47 4.63
C SER A 93 -4.84 -8.75 4.17
N TYR A 94 -5.57 -9.60 3.45
CA TYR A 94 -4.99 -10.76 2.79
C TYR A 94 -3.97 -10.37 1.70
N GLY A 95 -4.23 -9.29 0.97
CA GLY A 95 -3.37 -8.84 -0.12
C GLY A 95 -1.99 -8.34 0.33
N GLY A 96 -1.84 -7.95 1.59
CA GLY A 96 -0.58 -7.43 2.13
C GLY A 96 0.33 -8.47 2.79
N ILE A 97 -0.15 -9.69 3.06
CA ILE A 97 0.58 -10.70 3.84
C ILE A 97 1.88 -11.11 3.14
N LEU A 98 1.76 -11.69 1.95
CA LEU A 98 2.89 -12.24 1.20
C LEU A 98 3.99 -11.20 0.90
N PRO A 99 3.68 -10.02 0.32
CA PRO A 99 4.72 -9.04 0.02
C PRO A 99 5.37 -8.46 1.28
N THR A 100 4.64 -8.35 2.39
CA THR A 100 5.20 -7.90 3.66
C THR A 100 6.15 -8.93 4.25
N TYR A 101 5.74 -10.20 4.27
CA TYR A 101 6.57 -11.29 4.79
C TYR A 101 7.89 -11.45 4.01
N ILE A 102 7.87 -11.24 2.69
CA ILE A 102 9.08 -11.33 1.86
C ILE A 102 10.03 -10.14 2.11
N ALA A 103 9.50 -8.98 2.49
CA ALA A 103 10.26 -7.73 2.61
C ALA A 103 10.65 -7.36 4.04
N SER A 104 10.10 -8.03 5.05
CA SER A 104 10.47 -7.90 6.47
C SER A 104 11.82 -8.56 6.74
#